data_AF-A0A2A4U810-F1
#
_entry.id   AF-A0A2A4U810-F1
#
_cell.length_a   1.000
_cell.length_b   1.000
_cell.length_c   1.000
_cell.angle_alpha   90.00
_cell.angle_beta   90.00
_cell.angle_gamma   90.00
#
_symmetry.space_group_name_H-M   'P 1'
#
loop_
_entity.id
_entity.type
_entity.pdbx_description
1 polymer ?
#
loop_
_entity_poly.entity_id
_entity_poly.type
_entity_poly.pdbx_seq_one_letter_code
_entity_poly.pdbx_strand_id
1 'polypeptide(L)' 'MAVKLTKPNTILKLIRRRSGATLADLRKATNWQPHSIRAALSKLRKQGNTIVCAESKSRGSFYKAMKG' A
#
# COMPACT_ATOMS: atom_id res chain seq x y z
N MET A 1 -11.56 2.82 19.37
CA MET A 1 -11.02 3.25 18.06
C MET A 1 -11.51 2.31 16.96
N ALA A 2 -12.55 2.69 16.20
CA ALA A 2 -13.07 1.85 15.12
C ALA A 2 -12.16 1.97 13.89
N VAL A 3 -11.39 0.92 13.59
CA VAL A 3 -10.71 0.80 12.30
C VAL A 3 -11.79 0.65 11.24
N LYS A 4 -12.24 1.77 10.67
CA LYS A 4 -13.18 1.83 9.57
C LYS A 4 -12.70 0.85 8.49
N LEU A 5 -13.48 -0.22 8.24
CA LEU A 5 -13.24 -1.25 7.22
C LEU A 5 -13.38 -0.61 5.83
N THR A 6 -12.47 0.29 5.52
CA THR A 6 -12.45 1.03 4.27
C THR A 6 -11.52 0.28 3.35
N LYS A 7 -11.95 0.13 2.10
CA LYS A 7 -11.18 -0.26 0.93
C LYS A 7 -9.63 -0.07 1.03
N PRO A 8 -9.07 1.09 1.45
CA PRO A 8 -7.62 1.28 1.65
C PRO A 8 -6.95 0.38 2.71
N ASN A 9 -7.68 -0.20 3.64
CA ASN A 9 -7.13 -1.07 4.68
C ASN A 9 -6.58 -2.39 4.11
N THR A 10 -7.14 -2.88 3.00
CA THR A 10 -6.59 -4.03 2.27
C THR A 10 -5.21 -3.71 1.71
N ILE A 11 -5.05 -2.54 1.08
CA ILE A 11 -3.74 -2.05 0.59
C ILE A 11 -2.78 -1.92 1.77
N LEU A 12 -3.21 -1.30 2.87
CA LEU A 12 -2.39 -1.14 4.07
C LEU A 12 -1.88 -2.48 4.60
N LYS A 13 -2.74 -3.50 4.69
CA LYS A 13 -2.36 -4.86 5.10
C LYS A 13 -1.33 -5.48 4.16
N LEU A 14 -1.44 -5.26 2.85
CA LEU A 14 -0.50 -5.78 1.85
C LEU A 14 0.86 -5.11 1.95
N ILE A 15 0.92 -3.77 1.99
CA ILE A 15 2.18 -3.02 2.08
C ILE A 15 2.84 -3.10 3.47
N ARG A 16 2.09 -3.44 4.52
CA ARG A 16 2.64 -3.71 5.87
C ARG A 16 3.35 -5.06 5.97
N ARG A 17 3.20 -5.96 4.99
CA ARG A 17 3.94 -7.23 4.98
C ARG A 17 5.44 -6.96 4.89
N ARG A 18 6.25 -7.89 5.42
CA ARG A 18 7.72 -7.77 5.43
C ARG A 18 8.30 -7.62 4.02
N SER A 19 7.64 -8.20 3.02
CA SER A 19 7.97 -8.10 1.60
C SER A 19 7.55 -6.79 0.93
N GLY A 20 6.68 -5.99 1.56
CA GLY A 20 5.91 -4.95 0.86
C GLY A 20 4.97 -5.53 -0.20
N ALA A 21 4.45 -4.66 -1.06
CA ALA A 21 3.66 -5.05 -2.23
C ALA A 21 3.98 -4.18 -3.45
N THR A 22 4.13 -4.81 -4.61
CA THR A 22 4.31 -4.06 -5.88
C THR A 22 2.98 -3.46 -6.34
N LEU A 23 3.05 -2.50 -7.25
CA LEU A 23 1.83 -1.96 -7.88
C LEU A 23 1.02 -3.06 -8.59
N ALA A 24 1.70 -4.04 -9.19
CA ALA A 24 1.06 -5.18 -9.85
C ALA A 24 0.33 -6.08 -8.84
N ASP A 25 0.94 -6.36 -7.68
CA ASP A 25 0.31 -7.15 -6.62
C ASP A 25 -0.89 -6.42 -6.02
N LEU A 26 -0.75 -5.12 -5.78
CA LEU A 26 -1.84 -4.28 -5.28
C LEU A 26 -3.01 -4.26 -6.27
N ARG A 27 -2.72 -4.14 -7.57
CA ARG A 27 -3.73 -4.23 -8.62
C ARG A 27 -4.39 -5.61 -8.64
N LYS A 28 -3.65 -6.71 -8.61
CA LYS A 28 -4.21 -8.07 -8.61
C LYS A 28 -5.08 -8.34 -7.38
N ALA A 29 -4.65 -7.88 -6.21
CA ALA A 29 -5.35 -8.14 -4.95
C ALA A 29 -6.59 -7.27 -4.75
N THR A 30 -6.61 -6.05 -5.31
CA THR A 30 -7.74 -5.11 -5.14
C THR A 30 -8.62 -4.98 -6.38
N ASN A 31 -8.11 -5.44 -7.52
CA ASN A 31 -8.65 -5.20 -8.86
C ASN A 31 -8.84 -3.70 -9.18
N TRP A 32 -8.01 -2.82 -8.62
CA TRP A 32 -8.11 -1.39 -8.82
C TRP A 32 -7.12 -0.86 -9.84
N GLN A 33 -7.50 0.24 -10.47
CA GLN A 33 -6.59 0.97 -11.34
C GLN A 33 -5.46 1.65 -10.55
N PRO A 34 -4.30 1.89 -11.20
CA PRO A 34 -3.13 2.51 -10.56
C PRO A 34 -3.42 3.84 -9.88
N HIS A 35 -4.29 4.67 -10.47
CA HIS A 35 -4.66 5.98 -9.93
C HIS A 35 -5.42 5.84 -8.59
N SER A 36 -6.29 4.84 -8.46
CA SER A 36 -7.06 4.60 -7.22
C SER A 36 -6.16 4.05 -6.11
N ILE A 37 -5.19 3.21 -6.47
CA ILE A 37 -4.16 2.71 -5.54
C ILE A 37 -3.34 3.89 -5.00
N ARG A 38 -2.89 4.79 -5.87
CA ARG A 38 -2.16 6.01 -5.46
C ARG A 38 -3.00 6.90 -4.54
N ALA A 39 -4.28 7.11 -4.85
CA ALA A 39 -5.20 7.86 -3.99
C ALA A 39 -5.34 7.22 -2.60
N ALA A 40 -5.45 5.88 -2.54
CA ALA A 40 -5.48 5.15 -1.28
C ALA A 40 -4.17 5.28 -0.49
N LEU A 41 -3.01 5.17 -1.15
CA LEU A 41 -1.70 5.36 -0.53
C LEU A 41 -1.53 6.78 0.04
N SER A 42 -1.98 7.80 -0.70
CA SER A 42 -1.97 9.19 -0.23
C SER A 42 -2.88 9.38 0.99
N LYS A 43 -4.06 8.75 1.01
CA LYS A 43 -4.95 8.77 2.17
C LYS A 43 -4.32 8.10 3.38
N LEU A 44 -3.68 6.95 3.21
CA LEU A 44 -2.97 6.23 4.27
C LEU A 44 -1.81 7.04 4.86
N ARG A 45 -1.06 7.77 4.00
CA ARG A 45 -0.02 8.72 4.45
C ARG A 45 -0.59 9.82 5.34
N LYS A 46 -1.71 10.43 4.93
CA LYS A 46 -2.40 11.45 5.75
C LYS A 46 -2.94 10.91 7.08
N GLN A 47 -3.21 9.61 7.16
CA GLN A 47 -3.62 8.95 8.41
C GLN A 47 -2.45 8.63 9.36
N GLY A 48 -1.24 9.11 9.07
CA GLY A 48 -0.06 8.89 9.91
C GLY A 48 0.70 7.59 9.62
N ASN A 49 0.41 6.90 8.51
CA ASN A 49 1.18 5.73 8.11
C ASN A 49 2.36 6.16 7.23
N THR A 50 3.59 5.85 7.65
CA THR A 50 4.77 6.07 6.83
C THR A 50 4.82 5.03 5.72
N ILE A 51 4.49 5.45 4.50
CA ILE A 51 4.64 4.63 3.30
C ILE A 51 5.92 5.05 2.59
N VAL A 52 6.73 4.07 2.21
CA VAL A 52 7.96 4.25 1.44
C VAL A 52 7.82 3.48 0.13
N CYS A 53 8.31 4.08 -0.95
CA CYS A 53 8.48 3.39 -2.23
C CYS A 53 9.94 2.98 -2.29
N ALA A 54 10.20 1.68 -2.33
CA ALA A 54 11.53 1.13 -2.46
C ALA A 54 11.65 0.43 -3.81
N GLU A 55 12.83 0.43 -4.38
CA GLU A 55 13.12 -0.32 -5.59
C GLU A 55 13.93 -1.56 -5.24
N SER A 56 13.57 -2.70 -5.83
CA SER A 56 14.39 -3.90 -5.78
C SER A 56 14.90 -4.22 -7.18
N LYS A 57 16.20 -4.46 -7.31
CA LYS A 57 16.82 -4.96 -8.56
C LYS A 57 16.15 -6.22 -9.12
N SER A 58 15.49 -7.00 -8.27
CA SER A 58 14.86 -8.28 -8.66
C SER A 58 13.35 -8.19 -8.95
N ARG A 59 12.64 -7.20 -8.39
CA ARG A 59 11.16 -7.13 -8.46
C ARG A 59 10.61 -5.77 -8.89
N GLY A 60 11.47 -4.80 -9.19
CA GLY A 60 11.09 -3.42 -9.50
C GLY A 60 10.64 -2.63 -8.26
N SER A 61 9.85 -1.57 -8.49
CA SER A 61 9.37 -0.69 -7.43
C SER A 61 8.23 -1.33 -6.62
N PHE A 62 8.38 -1.35 -5.29
CA PHE A 62 7.40 -1.86 -4.34
C PHE A 62 7.11 -0.85 -3.22
N TYR A 63 5.88 -0.88 -2.73
CA TYR A 63 5.44 -0.05 -1.62
C TYR A 63 5.57 -0.81 -0.31
N LYS A 64 6.10 -0.15 0.71
CA LYS A 64 6.23 -0.68 2.06
C LYS A 64 5.69 0.32 3.07
N ALA A 65 4.82 -0.12 3.97
CA ALA A 65 4.40 0.69 5.12
C ALA A 65 5.25 0.32 6.33
N MET A 66 5.89 1.31 6.92
CA MET A 66 6.47 1.22 8.26
C MET A 66 5.42 1.72 9.26
N LYS A 67 5.18 0.94 10.30
CA LYS A 67 4.44 1.41 11.47
C LYS A 67 5.43 2.25 12.28
N GLY A 68 5.20 3.56 12.33
CA GLY A 68 5.69 4.38 13.44
C GLY A 68 4.91 4.03 14.70
#